data_AF-A0A6A8GD99-F1
#
_entry.id   AF-A0A6A8GD99-F1
#
_cell.length_a   1.000
_cell.length_b   1.000
_cell.length_c   1.000
_cell.angle_alpha   90.00
_cell.angle_beta   90.00
_cell.angle_gamma   90.00
#
_symmetry.space_group_name_H-M   'P 1'
#
loop_
_entity.id
_entity.type
_entity.pdbx_description
1 polymer ?
#
loop_
_entity_poly.entity_id
_entity_poly.type
_entity_poly.pdbx_seq_one_letter_code
_entity_poly.pdbx_strand_id
1 'polypeptide(L)'
;MDRISAIRNIEDAIRDFESGESDLASTERRVVTVLRTFATEFETDTGDATLDAWKAVGDERADGLVVLAASEDDARTRVADLLADSTDAADDVTFSVERV
;
A
#
# COMPACT_ATOMS: atom_id res chain seq x y z
N MET A 1 -1.77 1.57 -13.20
CA MET A 1 -3.11 1.91 -12.66
C MET A 1 -3.07 3.25 -11.94
N ASP A 2 -3.93 4.18 -12.34
CA ASP A 2 -4.06 5.49 -11.69
C ASP A 2 -5.01 5.47 -10.47
N ARG A 3 -4.88 6.49 -9.62
CA ARG A 3 -5.67 6.65 -8.39
C ARG A 3 -7.18 6.72 -8.63
N ILE A 4 -7.62 7.44 -9.67
CA ILE A 4 -9.05 7.62 -9.94
C ILE A 4 -9.66 6.28 -10.35
N SER A 5 -8.96 5.53 -11.21
CA SER A 5 -9.37 4.18 -11.62
C SER A 5 -9.43 3.21 -10.44
N ALA A 6 -8.43 3.21 -9.55
CA ALA A 6 -8.46 2.37 -8.36
C ALA A 6 -9.68 2.68 -7.47
N ILE A 7 -9.94 3.96 -7.20
CA ILE A 7 -11.10 4.38 -6.37
C ILE A 7 -12.42 3.96 -7.01
N ARG A 8 -12.59 4.16 -8.32
CA ARG A 8 -13.82 3.74 -9.02
C ARG A 8 -14.06 2.24 -8.94
N ASN A 9 -13.02 1.43 -9.16
CA ASN A 9 -13.13 -0.02 -9.07
C ASN A 9 -13.51 -0.49 -7.66
N ILE A 10 -13.00 0.16 -6.61
CA ILE A 10 -13.38 -0.11 -5.22
C ILE A 10 -14.82 0.30 -4.98
N GLU A 11 -15.23 1.48 -5.44
CA GLU A 11 -16.58 2.00 -5.30
C GLU A 11 -17.61 1.08 -5.97
N ASP A 12 -17.31 0.58 -7.17
CA ASP A 12 -18.18 -0.38 -7.87
C ASP A 12 -18.30 -1.70 -7.12
N ALA A 13 -17.21 -2.21 -6.52
CA ALA A 13 -17.26 -3.41 -5.69
C ALA A 13 -18.13 -3.22 -4.44
N ILE A 14 -18.15 -2.02 -3.86
CA ILE A 14 -19.01 -1.66 -2.73
C ILE A 14 -20.46 -1.54 -3.18
N ARG A 15 -20.74 -0.92 -4.34
CA ARG A 15 -22.10 -0.83 -4.89
C ARG A 15 -22.72 -2.20 -5.12
N ASP A 16 -21.96 -3.14 -5.68
CA ASP A 16 -22.42 -4.52 -5.90
C ASP A 16 -22.75 -5.23 -4.56
N PHE A 17 -22.03 -4.91 -3.48
CA PHE A 17 -22.36 -5.41 -2.14
C PHE A 17 -23.63 -4.76 -1.58
N GLU A 18 -23.77 -3.44 -1.71
CA GLU A 18 -24.94 -2.70 -1.24
C GLU A 18 -26.23 -3.10 -1.96
N SER A 19 -26.14 -3.46 -3.24
CA SER A 19 -27.29 -3.97 -4.02
C SER A 19 -27.61 -5.44 -3.75
N GLY A 20 -26.72 -6.17 -3.07
CA GLY A 20 -26.83 -7.61 -2.83
C GLY A 20 -26.39 -8.49 -4.00
N GLU A 21 -25.73 -7.93 -5.01
CA GLU A 21 -25.15 -8.65 -6.15
C GLU A 21 -23.84 -9.38 -5.79
N SER A 22 -23.18 -8.96 -4.71
CA SER A 22 -21.98 -9.60 -4.16
C SER A 22 -22.12 -9.82 -2.65
N ASP A 23 -21.46 -10.86 -2.13
CA ASP A 23 -21.27 -11.03 -0.69
C ASP A 23 -20.03 -10.29 -0.19
N LEU A 24 -19.93 -10.11 1.13
CA LEU A 24 -18.83 -9.37 1.76
C LEU A 24 -17.45 -9.96 1.42
N ALA A 25 -17.32 -11.29 1.48
CA ALA A 25 -16.04 -11.97 1.24
C ALA A 25 -15.55 -11.77 -0.20
N SER A 26 -16.46 -11.77 -1.16
CA SER A 26 -16.18 -11.52 -2.58
C SER A 26 -15.80 -10.07 -2.82
N THR A 27 -16.51 -9.13 -2.20
CA THR A 27 -16.21 -7.70 -2.27
C THR A 27 -14.85 -7.38 -1.65
N GLU A 28 -14.53 -7.90 -0.47
CA GLU A 28 -13.23 -7.74 0.18
C GLU A 28 -12.09 -8.26 -0.71
N ARG A 29 -12.26 -9.45 -1.30
CA ARG A 29 -11.26 -10.02 -2.21
C ARG A 29 -11.03 -9.12 -3.42
N ARG A 30 -12.09 -8.56 -4.00
CA ARG A 30 -12.01 -7.62 -5.12
C ARG A 30 -11.29 -6.33 -4.72
N VAL A 31 -11.64 -5.73 -3.58
CA VAL A 31 -10.99 -4.52 -3.07
C VAL A 31 -9.50 -4.75 -2.80
N VAL A 32 -9.15 -5.85 -2.12
CA VAL A 32 -7.74 -6.21 -1.87
C VAL A 32 -6.97 -6.38 -3.18
N THR A 33 -7.59 -6.99 -4.19
CA THR A 33 -6.97 -7.15 -5.52
C THR A 33 -6.70 -5.79 -6.16
N VAL A 34 -7.68 -4.88 -6.17
CA VAL A 34 -7.52 -3.52 -6.72
C VAL A 34 -6.44 -2.75 -5.98
N LEU A 35 -6.38 -2.82 -4.66
CA LEU A 35 -5.35 -2.15 -3.86
C LEU A 35 -3.95 -2.69 -4.14
N ARG A 36 -3.80 -4.02 -4.28
CA ARG A 36 -2.52 -4.64 -4.64
C ARG A 36 -2.06 -4.18 -6.02
N THR A 37 -2.95 -4.22 -7.01
CA THR A 37 -2.66 -3.74 -8.37
C THR A 37 -2.31 -2.26 -8.36
N PHE A 38 -3.06 -1.44 -7.63
CA PHE A 38 -2.75 -0.01 -7.49
C PHE A 38 -1.36 0.21 -6.88
N ALA A 39 -0.98 -0.57 -5.87
CA ALA A 39 0.33 -0.45 -5.22
C ALA A 39 1.48 -0.91 -6.13
N THR A 40 1.34 -2.02 -6.87
CA THR A 40 2.43 -2.58 -7.68
C THR A 40 2.52 -2.01 -9.09
N GLU A 41 1.39 -1.64 -9.68
CA GLU A 41 1.32 -1.02 -11.01
C GLU A 41 1.07 0.48 -10.87
N PHE A 42 1.56 1.09 -9.79
CA PHE A 42 1.29 2.49 -9.50
C PHE A 42 1.86 3.38 -10.60
N GLU A 43 0.97 4.02 -11.35
CA GLU A 43 1.36 5.00 -12.38
C GLU A 43 1.01 6.38 -11.84
N THR A 44 1.95 6.99 -11.13
CA THR A 44 1.81 8.38 -10.72
C THR A 44 2.29 9.31 -11.81
N ASP A 45 1.34 9.87 -12.54
CA ASP A 45 1.48 11.15 -13.23
C ASP A 45 0.90 12.25 -12.33
N THR A 46 1.33 12.31 -11.06
CA THR A 46 0.89 13.33 -10.09
C THR A 46 2.01 14.34 -9.85
N GLY A 47 2.27 15.18 -10.85
CA GLY A 47 3.20 16.31 -10.73
C GLY A 47 4.69 15.93 -10.79
N ASP A 48 5.51 16.63 -10.00
CA ASP A 48 6.97 16.79 -10.14
C ASP A 48 7.82 15.59 -9.64
N ALA A 49 7.20 14.48 -9.19
CA ALA A 49 7.93 13.30 -8.75
C ALA A 49 7.17 11.99 -9.04
N THR A 50 7.84 11.07 -9.73
CA THR A 50 7.40 9.68 -9.88
C THR A 50 7.57 8.96 -8.55
N LEU A 51 6.50 8.39 -8.01
CA LEU A 51 6.55 7.53 -6.82
C LEU A 51 6.64 6.07 -7.27
N ASP A 52 7.49 5.32 -6.58
CA ASP A 52 7.63 3.86 -6.73
C ASP A 52 7.14 3.15 -5.47
N ALA A 53 6.78 1.88 -5.58
CA ALA A 53 6.47 1.03 -4.44
C ALA A 53 7.72 0.39 -3.84
N TRP A 54 7.83 0.46 -2.53
CA TRP A 54 8.97 -0.05 -1.77
C TRP A 54 8.46 -0.97 -0.66
N LYS A 55 9.05 -2.16 -0.56
CA LYS A 55 8.77 -3.13 0.49
C LYS A 55 9.92 -3.16 1.48
N ALA A 56 9.61 -3.04 2.76
CA ALA A 56 10.58 -3.26 3.82
C ALA A 56 10.86 -4.77 3.99
N VAL A 57 12.14 -5.07 4.21
CA VAL A 57 12.67 -6.42 4.42
C VAL A 57 13.69 -6.38 5.57
N GLY A 58 13.76 -7.44 6.36
CA GLY A 58 14.65 -7.51 7.53
C GLY A 58 13.89 -7.96 8.76
N ASP A 59 13.92 -7.15 9.82
CA ASP A 59 13.20 -7.44 11.06
C ASP A 59 11.71 -7.73 10.83
N GLU A 60 11.18 -8.70 11.58
CA GLU A 60 9.80 -9.20 11.44
C GLU A 60 8.75 -8.09 11.55
N ARG A 61 9.05 -7.04 12.32
CA ARG A 61 8.16 -5.89 12.51
C ARG A 61 8.08 -4.97 11.29
N ALA A 62 9.15 -4.90 10.52
CA ALA A 62 9.22 -4.10 9.30
C ALA A 62 8.87 -4.93 8.07
N ASP A 63 9.20 -6.23 8.06
CA ASP A 63 9.06 -7.09 6.89
C ASP A 63 7.62 -7.10 6.36
N GLY A 64 7.49 -6.86 5.06
CA GLY A 64 6.20 -6.84 4.39
C GLY A 64 5.46 -5.51 4.43
N LEU A 65 5.92 -4.51 5.17
CA LEU A 65 5.39 -3.14 5.03
C LEU A 65 5.70 -2.61 3.64
N VAL A 66 4.66 -2.13 2.94
CA VAL A 66 4.79 -1.54 1.60
C VAL A 66 4.41 -0.07 1.68
N VAL A 67 5.30 0.80 1.21
CA VAL A 67 5.09 2.24 1.11
C VAL A 67 5.30 2.70 -0.32
N LEU A 68 4.59 3.74 -0.73
CA LEU A 68 4.92 4.49 -1.93
C LEU A 68 5.91 5.58 -1.55
N ALA A 69 6.96 5.82 -2.33
CA ALA A 69 7.96 6.86 -2.05
C ALA A 69 8.70 7.29 -3.32
N ALA A 70 9.22 8.51 -3.32
CA ALA A 70 9.95 9.06 -4.48
C ALA A 70 11.40 8.54 -4.56
N SER A 71 11.94 8.02 -3.46
CA SER A 71 13.29 7.47 -3.37
C SER A 71 13.37 6.42 -2.27
N GLU A 72 14.47 5.67 -2.25
CA GLU A 72 14.78 4.67 -1.22
C GLU A 72 14.85 5.30 0.19
N ASP A 73 15.45 6.50 0.31
CA ASP A 73 15.58 7.20 1.60
C ASP A 73 14.22 7.71 2.12
N ASP A 74 13.37 8.20 1.21
CA ASP A 74 11.98 8.56 1.52
C ASP A 74 11.18 7.32 1.95
N ALA A 75 11.36 6.19 1.27
CA ALA A 75 10.75 4.92 1.64
C ALA A 75 11.17 4.46 3.05
N ARG A 76 12.48 4.49 3.35
CA ARG A 76 13.00 4.12 4.66
C ARG A 76 12.44 5.01 5.76
N THR A 77 12.35 6.32 5.51
CA THR A 77 11.77 7.28 6.47
C THR A 77 10.31 6.96 6.75
N ARG A 78 9.50 6.75 5.70
CA ARG A 78 8.08 6.40 5.86
C ARG A 78 7.86 5.09 6.63
N VAL A 79 8.68 4.07 6.38
CA VAL A 79 8.61 2.81 7.14
C VAL A 79 8.98 3.03 8.60
N ALA A 80 10.03 3.81 8.88
CA ALA A 80 10.44 4.13 10.23
C ALA A 80 9.34 4.89 11.00
N ASP A 81 8.68 5.86 10.35
CA ASP A 81 7.57 6.60 10.94
C ASP A 81 6.39 5.68 11.31
N LEU A 82 6.02 4.75 10.41
CA LEU A 82 4.96 3.75 10.69
C LEU A 82 5.31 2.85 11.87
N LEU A 83 6.58 2.46 12.02
CA LEU A 83 7.05 1.64 13.14
C LEU A 83 7.06 2.44 14.45
N ALA A 84 7.42 3.73 14.40
CA ALA A 84 7.44 4.61 15.56
C ALA A 84 6.04 4.90 16.12
N ASP A 85 5.03 4.99 15.24
CA ASP A 85 3.63 5.16 15.63
C ASP A 85 3.00 3.87 16.18
N SER A 86 3.64 2.71 15.98
CA SER A 86 3.18 1.45 16.57
C SER A 86 3.44 1.43 18.09
N THR A 87 2.44 1.03 18.87
CA THR A 87 2.48 1.05 20.36
C THR A 87 3.53 0.10 20.97
N ASP A 88 4.20 -0.70 20.13
CA ASP A 88 5.19 -1.69 20.51
C ASP A 88 6.64 -1.14 20.52
N ALA A 89 6.89 0.16 20.67
CA ALA A 89 8.24 0.72 20.46
C ALA A 89 9.20 0.53 21.66
N ALA A 90 10.37 -0.11 21.42
CA ALA A 90 11.64 0.18 22.12
C ALA A 90 12.91 -0.54 21.59
N ASP A 91 12.85 -1.43 20.59
CA ASP A 91 14.06 -2.03 20.02
C ASP A 91 14.45 -1.38 18.68
N ASP A 92 15.76 -1.25 18.42
CA ASP A 92 16.33 -0.82 17.14
C ASP A 92 15.89 -1.78 16.04
N VAL A 93 14.80 -1.44 15.33
CA VAL A 93 14.34 -2.22 14.17
C VAL A 93 15.29 -1.98 13.00
N THR A 94 16.00 -3.03 12.60
CA THR A 94 16.92 -3.02 11.47
C THR A 94 16.23 -3.56 10.23
N PHE A 95 16.10 -2.71 9.21
CA PHE A 95 15.50 -3.09 7.94
C PHE A 95 16.15 -2.35 6.76
N SER A 96 16.01 -2.94 5.57
CA SER A 96 16.22 -2.28 4.29
C SER A 96 14.91 -2.20 3.51
N VAL A 97 14.89 -1.45 2.42
CA VAL A 97 13.73 -1.37 1.53
C VAL A 97 14.14 -1.77 0.12
N GLU A 98 13.28 -2.53 -0.54
CA GLU A 98 13.47 -3.02 -1.90
C GLU A 98 12.32 -2.51 -2.78
N ARG A 99 12.62 -2.08 -4.00
CA ARG A 99 11.57 -1.67 -4.95
C ARG A 99 10.81 -2.91 -5.44
N VAL A 100 9.48 -2.82 -5.44
CA VAL A 100 8.55 -3.90 -5.83
C VAL A 100 8.32 -3.91 -7.33
#